data_AF-A0AB73L0W1-F1
#
_entry.id   AF-A0AB73L0W1-F1
#
_cell.length_a   1.000
_cell.length_b   1.000
_cell.length_c   1.000
_cell.angle_alpha   90.00
_cell.angle_beta   90.00
_cell.angle_gamma   90.00
#
_symmetry.space_group_name_H-M   'P 1'
#
loop_
_entity.id
_entity.type
_entity.pdbx_description
1 polymer ?
#
loop_
_entity_poly.entity_id
_entity_poly.type
_entity_poly.pdbx_seq_one_letter_code
_entity_poly.pdbx_strand_id
1 'polypeptide(L)'
;MLIRDTGQFIDRDQLWWGTEGWCLSCPVAWSEQDSGGETPEAIRQALLAEHGAARLRLTEPVASPVSVLRALREVHALTLAQARSTADQLSTTGLIGTLVEVELIASRLRHHSVGATIDPEPR
;
A
#
# COMPACT_ATOMS: atom_id res chain seq x y z
N MET A 1 21.76 -8.91 -13.65
CA MET A 1 21.38 -8.83 -12.24
C MET A 1 20.05 -9.58 -12.12
N LEU A 2 20.01 -10.70 -11.40
CA LEU A 2 18.76 -11.40 -11.12
C LEU A 2 18.30 -10.95 -9.73
N ILE A 3 17.31 -10.05 -9.66
CA ILE A 3 16.49 -9.88 -8.47
C ILE A 3 15.68 -11.17 -8.37
N ARG A 4 15.75 -11.90 -7.26
CA ARG A 4 15.02 -13.16 -7.13
C ARG A 4 13.77 -13.05 -6.28
N ASP A 5 13.75 -12.14 -5.33
CA ASP A 5 12.57 -11.92 -4.51
C ASP A 5 12.37 -10.42 -4.26
N THR A 6 11.14 -9.97 -4.41
CA THR A 6 10.70 -8.61 -4.06
C THR A 6 9.61 -8.71 -3.02
N GLY A 7 9.67 -7.86 -2.01
CA GLY A 7 8.72 -7.87 -0.91
C GLY A 7 8.22 -6.47 -0.56
N GLN A 8 7.06 -6.44 0.08
CA GLN A 8 6.51 -5.26 0.72
C GLN A 8 5.91 -5.66 2.07
N PHE A 9 6.09 -4.82 3.08
CA PHE A 9 5.60 -5.09 4.44
C PHE A 9 5.34 -3.79 5.19
N ILE A 10 4.65 -3.88 6.32
CA ILE A 10 4.39 -2.76 7.22
C ILE A 10 5.26 -2.95 8.47
N ASP A 11 6.13 -1.98 8.77
CA ASP A 11 6.83 -1.87 10.05
C ASP A 11 6.62 -0.49 10.64
N ARG A 12 6.25 -0.43 11.93
CA ARG A 12 5.94 0.81 12.67
C ARG A 12 5.02 1.78 11.89
N ASP A 13 3.95 1.21 11.32
CA ASP A 13 2.98 1.90 10.46
C ASP A 13 3.57 2.64 9.24
N GLN A 14 4.70 2.17 8.74
CA GLN A 14 5.30 2.65 7.50
C GLN A 14 5.34 1.52 6.49
N LEU A 15 5.17 1.89 5.23
CA LEU A 15 5.35 0.98 4.11
C LEU A 15 6.85 0.79 3.86
N TRP A 16 7.28 -0.46 3.90
CA TRP A 16 8.61 -0.89 3.54
C TRP A 16 8.55 -1.72 2.28
N TRP A 17 9.59 -1.61 1.47
CA TRP A 17 9.85 -2.53 0.37
C TRP A 17 11.23 -3.14 0.54
N GLY A 18 11.42 -4.31 -0.05
CA GLY A 18 12.71 -4.98 -0.07
C GLY A 18 12.95 -5.72 -1.38
N THR A 19 14.22 -5.86 -1.73
CA THR A 19 14.66 -6.75 -2.80
C THR A 19 15.80 -7.62 -2.30
N GLU A 20 15.77 -8.88 -2.71
CA GLU A 20 16.83 -9.83 -2.44
C GLU A 20 17.33 -10.41 -3.75
N GLY A 21 18.63 -10.67 -3.80
CA GLY A 21 19.23 -11.28 -4.96
C GLY A 21 20.62 -11.80 -4.68
N TRP A 22 21.16 -12.45 -5.70
CA TRP A 22 22.49 -13.01 -5.63
C TRP A 22 23.24 -12.89 -6.94
N CYS A 23 24.56 -12.76 -6.80
CA CYS A 23 25.44 -12.70 -7.94
C CYS A 23 25.48 -14.08 -8.62
N LEU A 24 25.40 -14.09 -9.95
CA LEU A 24 25.53 -15.33 -10.72
C LEU A 24 26.99 -15.77 -10.86
N SER A 25 27.94 -14.88 -10.59
CA SER A 25 29.37 -15.10 -10.81
C SER A 25 30.16 -15.30 -9.51
N CYS A 26 29.55 -15.08 -8.34
CA CYS A 26 30.21 -15.24 -7.05
C CYS A 26 29.17 -15.53 -5.95
N PRO A 27 29.58 -16.03 -4.76
CA PRO A 27 28.64 -16.42 -3.70
C PRO A 27 28.06 -15.23 -2.91
N VAL A 28 28.15 -14.01 -3.43
CA VAL A 28 27.63 -12.81 -2.76
C VAL A 28 26.13 -12.69 -2.99
N ALA A 29 25.39 -12.52 -1.91
CA ALA A 29 23.99 -12.11 -1.90
C ALA A 29 23.86 -10.66 -1.41
N TRP A 30 22.77 -10.00 -1.81
CA TRP A 30 22.39 -8.69 -1.28
C TRP A 30 20.94 -8.69 -0.85
N SER A 31 20.64 -7.85 0.15
CA SER A 31 19.30 -7.52 0.60
C SER A 31 19.26 -6.01 0.74
N GLU A 32 18.34 -5.38 0.01
CA GLU A 32 18.09 -3.95 0.05
C GLU A 32 16.67 -3.73 0.54
N GLN A 33 16.48 -2.78 1.45
CA GLN A 33 15.18 -2.43 1.99
C GLN A 33 15.16 -0.97 2.37
N ASP A 34 14.03 -0.32 2.13
CA ASP A 34 13.85 1.11 2.40
C ASP A 34 12.42 1.43 2.81
N SER A 35 12.26 2.57 3.48
CA SER A 35 10.98 3.14 3.91
C SER A 35 10.98 4.67 3.81
N GLY A 36 9.79 5.26 3.80
CA GLY A 36 9.64 6.72 3.78
C GLY A 36 9.41 7.34 2.40
N GLY A 37 9.22 6.51 1.37
CA GLY A 37 8.79 6.92 0.04
C GLY A 37 7.81 5.94 -0.58
N GLU A 38 7.29 6.27 -1.77
CA GLU A 38 6.52 5.33 -2.57
C GLU A 38 7.42 4.13 -2.95
N THR A 39 6.86 2.92 -2.94
CA THR A 39 7.58 1.74 -3.41
C THR A 39 8.01 1.96 -4.86
N PRO A 40 9.30 1.73 -5.21
CA PRO A 40 9.78 1.89 -6.57
C PRO A 40 8.90 1.14 -7.57
N GLU A 41 8.55 1.80 -8.69
CA GLU A 41 7.54 1.29 -9.62
C GLU A 41 7.85 -0.13 -10.14
N ALA A 42 9.13 -0.44 -10.38
CA ALA A 42 9.52 -1.79 -10.81
C ALA A 42 9.19 -2.88 -9.77
N ILE A 43 9.36 -2.57 -8.49
CA ILE A 43 9.03 -3.47 -7.37
C ILE A 43 7.51 -3.57 -7.24
N ARG A 44 6.81 -2.44 -7.29
CA ARG A 44 5.34 -2.40 -7.24
C ARG A 44 4.72 -3.26 -8.35
N GLN A 45 5.21 -3.13 -9.58
CA GLN A 45 4.71 -3.93 -10.72
C GLN A 45 5.04 -5.42 -10.58
N ALA A 46 6.23 -5.78 -10.06
CA ALA A 46 6.56 -7.17 -9.79
C ALA A 46 5.58 -7.79 -8.77
N LEU A 47 5.31 -7.08 -7.66
CA LEU A 47 4.37 -7.51 -6.63
C LEU A 47 2.93 -7.64 -7.17
N LEU A 48 2.48 -6.69 -8.00
CA LEU A 48 1.17 -6.74 -8.65
C LEU A 48 1.07 -7.91 -9.64
N ALA A 49 2.12 -8.18 -10.41
CA ALA A 49 2.14 -9.32 -11.34
C ALA A 49 2.10 -10.66 -10.59
N GLU A 50 2.82 -10.77 -9.48
CA GLU A 50 2.89 -11.99 -8.69
C GLU A 50 1.61 -12.25 -7.89
N HIS A 51 1.14 -11.25 -7.14
CA HIS A 51 0.05 -11.41 -6.18
C HIS A 51 -1.32 -10.93 -6.69
N GLY A 52 -1.34 -10.12 -7.74
CA GLY A 52 -2.54 -9.40 -8.17
C GLY A 52 -2.74 -8.11 -7.40
N ALA A 53 -3.68 -7.28 -7.88
CA ALA A 53 -4.09 -6.08 -7.17
C ALA A 53 -5.12 -6.40 -6.09
N ALA A 54 -5.25 -5.51 -5.10
CA ALA A 54 -6.32 -5.52 -4.11
C ALA A 54 -7.06 -4.18 -4.13
N ARG A 55 -8.36 -4.21 -3.84
CA ARG A 55 -9.21 -3.04 -3.77
C ARG A 55 -9.72 -2.80 -2.36
N LEU A 56 -9.47 -1.60 -1.85
CA LEU A 56 -10.00 -1.07 -0.61
C LEU A 56 -11.34 -0.36 -0.84
N ARG A 57 -12.33 -0.66 0.00
CA ARG A 57 -13.64 0.01 0.00
C ARG A 57 -14.03 0.42 1.41
N LEU A 58 -14.82 1.49 1.54
CA LEU A 58 -15.49 1.83 2.79
C LEU A 58 -16.69 0.90 3.00
N THR A 59 -16.93 0.49 4.23
CA THR A 59 -18.14 -0.24 4.59
C THR A 59 -19.26 0.73 4.98
N GLU A 60 -20.50 0.35 4.67
CA GLU A 60 -21.66 1.07 5.17
C GLU A 60 -21.88 0.85 6.68
N PRO A 61 -22.39 1.85 7.43
CA PRO A 61 -22.71 3.20 6.96
C PRO A 61 -21.46 4.03 6.66
N VAL A 62 -21.48 4.80 5.57
CA VAL A 62 -20.35 5.66 5.17
C VAL A 62 -19.90 6.54 6.34
N ALA A 63 -18.63 6.39 6.71
CA ALA A 63 -18.05 7.17 7.80
C ALA A 63 -18.00 8.68 7.47
N SER A 64 -17.94 9.50 8.52
CA SER A 64 -17.79 10.95 8.36
C SER A 64 -16.61 11.28 7.44
N PRO A 65 -16.80 12.14 6.40
CA PRO A 65 -15.71 12.58 5.52
C PRO A 65 -14.52 13.17 6.29
N VAL A 66 -14.78 13.75 7.47
CA VAL A 66 -13.73 14.29 8.36
C VAL A 66 -12.84 13.17 8.92
N SER A 67 -13.43 12.05 9.34
CA SER A 67 -12.68 10.89 9.86
C SER A 67 -11.86 10.21 8.77
N VAL A 68 -12.42 10.09 7.56
CA VAL A 68 -11.71 9.56 6.38
C VAL A 68 -10.51 10.45 6.04
N LEU A 69 -10.71 11.76 5.93
CA LEU A 69 -9.63 12.70 5.63
C LEU A 69 -8.54 12.72 6.70
N ARG A 70 -8.94 12.62 7.98
CA ARG A 70 -7.98 12.55 9.10
C ARG A 70 -7.10 11.30 8.98
N ALA A 71 -7.70 10.14 8.77
CA ALA A 71 -6.98 8.89 8.60
C ALA A 71 -6.00 8.95 7.41
N LEU A 72 -6.45 9.44 6.25
CA LEU A 72 -5.62 9.49 5.04
C LEU A 72 -4.39 10.41 5.17
N ARG A 73 -4.52 11.52 5.92
CA ARG A 73 -3.39 12.44 6.15
C ARG A 73 -2.28 11.83 7.00
N GLU A 74 -2.59 10.83 7.82
CA GLU A 74 -1.62 10.16 8.69
C GLU A 74 -0.83 9.05 7.97
N VAL A 75 -1.30 8.54 6.82
CA VAL A 75 -0.68 7.39 6.13
C VAL A 75 0.59 7.78 5.35
N HIS A 76 0.59 8.92 4.66
CA HIS A 76 1.66 9.24 3.69
C HIS A 76 2.17 10.68 3.74
N ALA A 77 1.91 11.41 4.83
CA ALA A 77 2.11 12.87 4.86
C ALA A 77 1.49 13.56 3.61
N LEU A 78 0.36 13.04 3.12
CA LEU A 78 -0.31 13.57 1.94
C LEU A 78 -0.63 15.04 2.14
N THR A 79 -0.47 15.82 1.06
CA THR A 79 -1.08 17.15 1.03
C THR A 79 -2.60 17.03 1.18
N LEU A 80 -3.25 18.09 1.66
CA LEU A 80 -4.72 18.10 1.80
C LEU A 80 -5.43 17.83 0.47
N ALA A 81 -4.88 18.30 -0.65
CA ALA A 81 -5.44 18.08 -1.97
C ALA A 81 -5.38 16.59 -2.37
N GLN A 82 -4.24 15.93 -2.16
CA GLN A 82 -4.10 14.50 -2.38
C GLN A 82 -5.05 13.70 -1.48
N ALA A 83 -5.09 14.01 -0.18
CA ALA A 83 -5.99 13.33 0.75
C ALA A 83 -7.47 13.43 0.35
N ARG A 84 -7.91 14.59 -0.17
CA ARG A 84 -9.27 14.77 -0.70
C ARG A 84 -9.53 13.94 -1.95
N SER A 85 -8.61 13.98 -2.91
CA SER A 85 -8.73 13.15 -4.12
C SER A 85 -8.80 11.66 -3.79
N THR A 86 -7.97 11.21 -2.84
CA THR A 86 -7.96 9.83 -2.35
C THR A 86 -9.26 9.47 -1.64
N ALA A 87 -9.83 10.37 -0.83
CA ALA A 87 -11.12 10.16 -0.17
C ALA A 87 -12.29 10.06 -1.18
N ASP A 88 -12.30 10.91 -2.20
CA ASP A 88 -13.32 10.88 -3.26
C ASP A 88 -13.23 9.59 -4.08
N GLN A 89 -12.02 9.13 -4.40
CA GLN A 89 -11.84 7.84 -5.08
C GLN A 89 -12.30 6.67 -4.19
N LEU A 90 -11.93 6.69 -2.91
CA LEU A 90 -12.27 5.64 -1.96
C LEU A 90 -13.78 5.53 -1.70
N SER A 91 -14.50 6.66 -1.71
CA SER A 91 -15.95 6.71 -1.54
C SER A 91 -16.74 6.33 -2.80
N THR A 92 -16.11 6.31 -3.97
CA THR A 92 -16.78 6.03 -5.24
C THR A 92 -16.42 4.66 -5.80
N THR A 93 -15.17 4.48 -6.20
CA THR A 93 -14.69 3.27 -6.91
C THR A 93 -13.85 2.35 -6.01
N GLY A 94 -13.37 2.87 -4.88
CA GLY A 94 -12.39 2.21 -4.04
C GLY A 94 -10.96 2.48 -4.51
N LEU A 95 -9.99 2.24 -3.63
CA LEU A 95 -8.57 2.40 -3.92
C LEU A 95 -7.96 1.07 -4.33
N ILE A 96 -7.22 1.05 -5.42
CA ILE A 96 -6.56 -0.15 -5.93
C ILE A 96 -5.06 0.00 -5.71
N GLY A 97 -4.43 -1.04 -5.15
CA GLY A 97 -2.99 -1.08 -4.94
C GLY A 97 -2.50 -2.50 -4.73
N THR A 98 -1.26 -2.63 -4.27
CA THR A 98 -0.81 -3.91 -3.70
C THR A 98 -1.61 -4.18 -2.42
N LEU A 99 -1.66 -5.44 -2.00
CA LEU A 99 -2.33 -5.81 -0.74
C LEU A 99 -1.80 -5.02 0.46
N VAL A 100 -0.48 -4.85 0.54
CA VAL A 100 0.17 -4.20 1.70
C VAL A 100 -0.10 -2.69 1.72
N GLU A 101 -0.14 -2.03 0.56
CA GLU A 101 -0.51 -0.62 0.46
C GLU A 101 -1.94 -0.38 0.95
N VAL A 102 -2.89 -1.20 0.49
CA VAL A 102 -4.29 -1.03 0.88
C VAL A 102 -4.54 -1.43 2.34
N GLU A 103 -3.81 -2.41 2.89
CA GLU A 103 -3.87 -2.75 4.32
C GLU A 103 -3.33 -1.63 5.22
N LEU A 104 -2.26 -0.94 4.81
CA LEU A 104 -1.75 0.20 5.56
C LEU A 104 -2.83 1.29 5.69
N ILE A 105 -3.49 1.63 4.58
CA ILE A 105 -4.58 2.60 4.57
C ILE A 105 -5.78 2.08 5.39
N ALA A 106 -6.17 0.81 5.21
CA ALA A 106 -7.28 0.21 5.94
C ALA A 106 -7.04 0.20 7.46
N SER A 107 -5.82 -0.11 7.90
CA SER A 107 -5.43 -0.05 9.31
C SER A 107 -5.63 1.35 9.89
N ARG A 108 -5.18 2.40 9.17
CA ARG A 108 -5.41 3.79 9.59
C ARG A 108 -6.87 4.19 9.61
N LEU A 109 -7.66 3.78 8.61
CA LEU A 109 -9.10 4.02 8.59
C LEU A 109 -9.77 3.39 9.81
N ARG A 110 -9.49 2.11 10.08
CA ARG A 110 -10.04 1.36 11.23
C ARG A 110 -9.62 1.98 12.57
N HIS A 111 -8.38 2.47 12.69
CA HIS A 111 -7.92 3.21 13.87
C HIS A 111 -8.79 4.46 14.16
N HIS A 112 -9.29 5.13 13.12
CA HIS A 112 -10.23 6.26 13.23
C HIS A 112 -11.71 5.82 13.21
N SER A 113 -11.99 4.55 13.51
CA SER A 113 -13.34 3.96 13.51
C SER A 113 -14.06 4.08 12.16
N VAL A 114 -13.30 4.14 11.07
CA VAL A 114 -13.83 4.07 9.70
C VAL A 114 -13.79 2.62 9.26
N GLY A 115 -14.96 2.04 8.99
CA GLY A 115 -15.05 0.67 8.51
C GLY A 115 -14.54 0.56 7.07
N ALA A 116 -13.69 -0.44 6.82
CA ALA A 116 -13.04 -0.66 5.53
C ALA A 116 -12.79 -2.14 5.25
N THR A 117 -13.09 -2.57 4.03
CA THR A 117 -12.87 -3.93 3.51
C THR A 117 -11.86 -3.93 2.38
N ILE A 118 -11.13 -5.03 2.25
CA ILE A 118 -10.17 -5.26 1.17
C ILE A 118 -10.60 -6.53 0.44
N ASP A 119 -10.76 -6.40 -0.86
CA ASP A 119 -11.12 -7.49 -1.75
C ASP A 119 -10.00 -7.69 -2.78
N PRO A 120 -9.59 -8.94 -3.09
CA PRO A 120 -8.66 -9.19 -4.18
C PRO A 120 -9.31 -8.81 -5.52
N GLU A 121 -8.55 -8.16 -6.41
CA GLU A 121 -9.02 -7.92 -7.77
C GLU A 121 -8.93 -9.20 -8.61
N PRO A 122 -9.95 -9.51 -9.42
CA PRO A 122 -9.87 -10.62 -10.35
C PRO A 122 -8.75 -10.40 -11.37
N ARG A 123 -7.96 -11.45 -11.62
CA ARG A 123 -6.78 -11.45 -12.49
C ARG A 123 -7.14 -11.69 -13.96
#